data_AF-A0A945SRF3-F1
#
_entry.id   AF-A0A945SRF3-F1
#
_cell.length_a   1.000
_cell.length_b   1.000
_cell.length_c   1.000
_cell.angle_alpha   90.00
_cell.angle_beta   90.00
_cell.angle_gamma   90.00
#
_symmetry.space_group_name_H-M   'P 1'
#
loop_
_entity.id
_entity.type
_entity.pdbx_description
1 polymer ?
#
loop_
_entity_poly.entity_id
_entity_poly.type
_entity_poly.pdbx_seq_one_letter_code
_entity_poly.pdbx_strand_id
1 'polypeptide(L)' 'MPEELITAIALILVIEGGLYALFPEGMRRMALQIEKVAPSSLRSAGLLAATVGVGIIWLIRA' A
#
# COMPACT_ATOMS: atom_id res chain seq x y z
N MET A 1 2.65 17.82 -12.59
CA MET A 1 1.72 16.69 -12.88
C MET A 1 2.45 15.33 -12.93
N PRO A 2 3.48 15.10 -13.79
CA PRO A 2 4.20 13.82 -13.78
C PRO A 2 5.14 13.66 -12.58
N GLU A 3 5.66 14.77 -12.03
CA GLU A 3 6.57 14.71 -10.87
C GLU A 3 5.91 14.11 -9.63
N GLU A 4 4.64 14.40 -9.36
CA GLU A 4 3.92 13.88 -8.21
C GLU A 4 3.71 12.36 -8.31
N LEU A 5 3.42 11.86 -9.52
CA LEU A 5 3.32 10.42 -9.78
C LEU A 5 4.67 9.73 -9.57
N ILE A 6 5.75 10.32 -10.11
CA ILE A 6 7.11 9.79 -9.93
C ILE A 6 7.48 9.79 -8.45
N THR A 7 7.16 10.86 -7.71
CA THR A 7 7.40 10.93 -6.26
C THR A 7 6.59 9.89 -5.51
N ALA A 8 5.32 9.69 -5.83
CA ALA A 8 4.49 8.67 -5.18
C ALA A 8 5.05 7.26 -5.41
N ILE A 9 5.50 6.95 -6.63
CA ILE A 9 6.15 5.67 -6.95
C ILE A 9 7.50 5.55 -6.22
N ALA A 10 8.30 6.61 -6.16
CA ALA A 10 9.56 6.57 -5.42
C ALA A 10 9.33 6.30 -3.92
N LEU A 11 8.34 6.96 -3.31
CA LEU A 11 7.98 6.77 -1.91
C LEU A 11 7.46 5.34 -1.65
N ILE A 12 6.64 4.78 -2.53
CA ILE A 12 6.15 3.40 -2.33
C ILE A 12 7.30 2.39 -2.38
N LEU A 13 8.26 2.59 -3.27
CA LEU A 13 9.46 1.74 -3.36
C LEU A 13 10.36 1.87 -2.12
N VAL A 14 10.53 3.09 -1.59
CA VAL A 14 11.30 3.32 -0.36
C VAL A 14 10.64 2.62 0.83
N ILE A 15 9.32 2.74 0.97
CA ILE A 15 8.57 2.14 2.09
C ILE A 15 8.59 0.61 1.97
N GLU A 16 8.18 0.06 0.83
CA GLU A 16 8.17 -1.39 0.60
C GLU A 16 9.58 -1.98 0.74
N GLY A 17 10.57 -1.41 0.04
CA GLY A 17 11.96 -1.86 0.10
C GLY A 17 12.56 -1.77 1.49
N GLY A 18 12.25 -0.69 2.23
CA GLY A 18 12.65 -0.52 3.62
C GLY A 18 12.04 -1.58 4.54
N LEU A 19 10.75 -1.91 4.37
CA LEU A 19 10.09 -2.97 5.13
C LEU A 19 10.71 -4.34 4.84
N TYR A 20 11.03 -4.66 3.58
CA TYR A 20 11.71 -5.92 3.24
C TYR A 20 13.13 -5.98 3.80
N ALA A 21 13.89 -4.87 3.78
CA ALA A 21 15.26 -4.83 4.26
C ALA A 21 15.38 -4.88 5.79
N LEU A 22 14.49 -4.15 6.50
CA LEU A 22 14.51 -4.06 7.96
C LEU A 22 13.77 -5.23 8.63
N PHE A 23 12.68 -5.72 8.02
CA PHE A 23 11.78 -6.71 8.62
C PHE A 23 11.45 -7.87 7.65
N PRO A 24 12.45 -8.58 7.09
CA PRO A 24 12.23 -9.60 6.06
C PRO A 24 11.29 -10.74 6.50
N GLU A 25 11.45 -11.24 7.73
CA GLU A 25 10.59 -12.31 8.27
C GLU A 25 9.16 -11.82 8.53
N GLY A 26 8.97 -10.55 8.87
CA GLY A 26 7.65 -9.94 9.03
C GLY A 26 6.89 -9.93 7.70
N MET A 27 7.55 -9.46 6.64
CA MET A 27 6.98 -9.43 5.29
C MET A 27 6.67 -10.84 4.76
N ARG A 28 7.57 -11.80 5.00
CA ARG A 28 7.34 -13.21 4.63
C ARG A 28 6.11 -13.80 5.33
N ARG A 29 5.95 -13.53 6.63
CA ARG A 29 4.76 -13.96 7.38
C ARG A 29 3.50 -13.31 6.85
N MET A 30 3.54 -12.02 6.54
CA MET A 30 2.40 -11.28 5.98
C MET A 30 1.96 -11.87 4.64
N ALA A 31 2.90 -12.20 3.74
CA ALA A 31 2.60 -12.85 2.47
C ALA A 31 1.86 -14.20 2.65
N LEU A 32 2.31 -15.03 3.61
CA LEU A 32 1.65 -16.29 3.95
C LEU A 32 0.25 -16.11 4.57
N GLN A 33 -0.01 -14.98 5.23
CA GLN A 33 -1.35 -14.67 5.73
C GLN A 33 -2.28 -14.22 4.60
N ILE A 34 -1.77 -13.42 3.65
CA ILE A 34 -2.55 -12.94 2.49
C ILE A 34 -3.09 -14.12 1.68
N GLU A 35 -2.32 -15.19 1.51
CA GLU A 35 -2.75 -16.41 0.80
C GLU A 35 -4.00 -17.06 1.42
N LYS A 36 -4.21 -16.89 2.73
CA LYS A 36 -5.36 -17.46 3.46
C LYS A 36 -6.60 -16.57 3.41
N VAL A 37 -6.48 -15.34 2.91
CA VAL A 37 -7.60 -14.39 2.83
C VAL A 37 -8.39 -14.64 1.55
N ALA A 38 -9.72 -14.73 1.67
CA ALA A 38 -10.59 -14.91 0.52
C ALA A 38 -10.43 -13.74 -0.49
N PRO A 39 -10.45 -13.99 -1.80
CA PRO A 39 -10.29 -12.93 -2.81
C PRO A 39 -11.35 -11.81 -2.72
N SER A 40 -12.55 -12.11 -2.23
CA SER A 40 -13.60 -11.11 -1.99
C SER A 40 -13.20 -10.11 -0.90
N SER A 41 -12.64 -10.60 0.21
CA SER A 41 -12.15 -9.78 1.31
C SER A 41 -10.94 -8.93 0.91
N LEU A 42 -10.03 -9.48 0.09
CA LEU A 42 -8.91 -8.70 -0.45
C LEU A 42 -9.40 -7.55 -1.34
N ARG A 43 -10.41 -7.78 -2.18
CA ARG A 43 -11.00 -6.73 -3.03
C ARG A 43 -11.69 -5.65 -2.20
N SER A 44 -12.47 -6.01 -1.19
CA SER A 44 -13.16 -5.02 -0.36
C SER A 44 -12.19 -4.19 0.48
N ALA A 45 -11.16 -4.82 1.07
CA ALA A 45 -10.11 -4.11 1.79
C ALA A 45 -9.31 -3.18 0.88
N GLY A 46 -8.94 -3.63 -0.32
CA GLY A 46 -8.24 -2.82 -1.32
C GLY A 46 -9.07 -1.62 -1.78
N LEU A 47 -10.37 -1.83 -2.03
CA LEU A 47 -11.29 -0.75 -2.41
C LEU A 47 -11.41 0.28 -1.28
N LEU A 48 -11.60 -0.17 -0.04
CA LEU A 48 -11.66 0.71 1.13
C LEU A 48 -10.38 1.55 1.25
N ALA A 49 -9.21 0.92 1.15
CA ALA A 49 -7.92 1.60 1.23
C ALA A 49 -7.76 2.65 0.12
N ALA A 50 -8.15 2.32 -1.11
CA ALA A 50 -8.12 3.27 -2.24
C ALA A 50 -9.07 4.46 -2.02
N THR A 51 -10.30 4.21 -1.56
CA THR A 51 -11.26 5.28 -1.28
C THR A 51 -10.77 6.21 -0.17
N VAL A 52 -10.23 5.65 0.92
CA VAL A 52 -9.66 6.44 2.01
C VAL A 52 -8.45 7.23 1.53
N GLY A 53 -7.57 6.63 0.74
CA GLY A 53 -6.41 7.31 0.15
C GLY A 53 -6.80 8.53 -0.68
N VAL A 54 -7.80 8.38 -1.57
CA VAL A 54 -8.33 9.50 -2.36
C VAL A 54 -8.92 10.58 -1.44
N GLY A 55 -9.68 10.20 -0.41
CA GLY A 55 -10.25 11.14 0.55
C GLY A 55 -9.18 11.94 1.31
N ILE A 56 -8.09 11.29 1.73
CA ILE A 56 -6.94 11.95 2.38
C ILE A 56 -6.25 12.92 1.42
N ILE A 57 -5.97 12.50 0.19
CA ILE A 57 -5.34 13.37 -0.82
C ILE A 57 -6.22 14.60 -1.08
N TRP A 58 -7.54 14.41 -1.20
CA TRP A 58 -8.50 15.50 -1.38
C TRP A 58 -8.48 16.46 -0.19
N LEU A 59 -8.48 15.96 1.05
CA LEU A 59 -8.43 16.80 2.24
C LEU A 59 -7.13 17.60 2.38
N ILE A 60 -5.99 17.00 2.01
CA ILE A 60 -4.69 17.68 2.06
C ILE A 60 -4.58 18.78 0.99
N ARG A 61 -5.27 18.60 -0.15
CA ARG A 61 -5.22 19.51 -1.31
C ARG A 61 -6.40 20.48 -1.40
N ALA A 62 -7.40 20.36 -0.52
CA ALA A 62 -8.54 21.27 -0.41
C ALA A 62 -8.10 22.62 0.18
#